data_AF-A0A9W3TJN8-F1
#
_entry.id   AF-A0A9W3TJN8-F1
#
_cell.length_a   1.000
_cell.length_b   1.000
_cell.length_c   1.000
_cell.angle_alpha   90.00
_cell.angle_beta   90.00
_cell.angle_gamma   90.00
#
_symmetry.space_group_name_H-M   'P 1'
#
loop_
_entity.id
_entity.type
_entity.pdbx_description
1 polymer ?
#
loop_
_entity_poly.entity_id
_entity_poly.type
_entity_poly.pdbx_seq_one_letter_code
_entity_poly.pdbx_strand_id
1 'polypeptide(L)'
;MESEFLISIPGKGLSLEEIAFSYLELIEDDFNITIEEMANYLRCSYDYVQRNIAPYIYHVYINSVANRALFTHCEDSKYVDLFTKRKLFSRSKFQQFLLKESALLVDRQRYYFEELSIASRDKLMGLAEKQEQKTTTTKMFETIALQQTSLLYSKTDLMNKVVKGFPVSQLPMKLYSLKDLLDGIDDLNLKFRYKVSVYRYLEKQGIPKMKIQSLIRYRREDLENTAVYSLPLVIDKKEVLTSIEKMLGTDV
;
A
#
# COMPACT_ATOMS: atom_id res chain seq x y z
N MET A 1 34.47 4.08 10.27
CA MET A 1 34.07 4.11 8.85
C MET A 1 32.89 5.06 8.79
N GLU A 2 33.07 6.25 8.21
CA GLU A 2 31.96 7.19 8.03
C GLU A 2 30.91 6.52 7.15
N SER A 3 29.64 6.62 7.54
CA SER A 3 28.54 6.03 6.77
C SER A 3 28.43 6.77 5.45
N GLU A 4 28.40 6.06 4.32
CA GLU A 4 28.16 6.63 2.98
C GLU A 4 26.88 7.49 2.93
N PHE A 5 25.93 7.21 3.82
CA PHE A 5 24.64 7.88 3.90
C PHE A 5 24.63 9.08 4.86
N LEU A 6 25.74 9.39 5.55
CA LEU A 6 25.81 10.55 6.43
C LEU A 6 26.22 11.79 5.62
N ILE A 7 25.37 12.82 5.65
CA ILE A 7 25.72 14.15 5.15
C ILE A 7 26.38 14.96 6.27
N SER A 8 27.61 15.37 6.03
CA SER A 8 28.40 16.19 6.95
C SER A 8 28.16 17.68 6.67
N ILE A 9 27.70 18.41 7.69
CA ILE A 9 27.51 19.86 7.61
C ILE A 9 28.75 20.52 8.23
N PRO A 10 29.48 21.37 7.48
CA PRO A 10 30.65 22.05 8.02
C PRO A 10 30.21 23.00 9.14
N GLY A 11 30.93 22.98 10.26
CA GLY A 11 30.65 23.90 11.38
C GLY A 11 31.89 24.60 11.93
N LYS A 12 33.09 24.20 11.49
CA LYS A 12 34.34 24.78 11.99
C LYS A 12 34.53 26.17 11.41
N GLY A 13 34.56 27.18 12.28
CA GLY A 13 34.76 28.58 11.89
C GLY A 13 33.48 29.32 11.49
N LEU A 14 32.32 28.66 11.56
CA LEU A 14 31.02 29.29 11.33
C LEU A 14 30.41 29.80 12.64
N SER A 15 29.67 30.89 12.54
CA SER A 15 28.80 31.40 13.60
C SER A 15 27.61 30.47 13.85
N LEU A 16 26.94 30.62 15.00
CA LEU A 16 25.73 29.84 15.29
C LEU A 16 24.61 30.14 14.30
N GLU A 17 24.53 31.37 13.80
CA GLU A 17 23.55 31.78 12.80
C GLU A 17 23.77 31.05 11.47
N GLU A 18 25.00 31.03 10.96
CA GLU A 18 25.36 30.30 9.73
C GLU A 18 25.11 28.79 9.86
N ILE A 19 25.43 28.21 11.02
CA ILE A 19 25.13 26.81 11.31
C ILE A 19 23.61 26.58 11.28
N ALA A 20 22.83 27.44 11.94
CA ALA A 20 21.37 27.32 11.99
C ALA A 20 20.76 27.33 10.58
N PHE A 21 21.13 28.31 9.75
CA PHE A 21 20.63 28.41 8.38
C PHE A 21 21.02 27.21 7.52
N SER A 22 22.24 26.69 7.66
CA SER A 22 22.68 25.49 6.92
C SER A 22 21.82 24.26 7.25
N TYR A 23 21.46 24.07 8.52
CA TYR A 23 20.57 22.98 8.92
C TYR A 23 19.13 23.23 8.48
N LEU A 24 18.63 24.46 8.62
CA LEU A 24 17.26 24.81 8.25
C LEU A 24 17.03 24.60 6.75
N GLU A 25 17.97 25.00 5.90
CA GLU A 25 17.91 24.77 4.44
C GLU A 25 17.79 23.28 4.12
N LEU A 26 18.59 22.42 4.75
CA LEU A 26 18.52 20.97 4.55
C LEU A 26 17.19 20.37 5.03
N ILE A 27 16.66 20.86 6.16
CA ILE A 27 15.37 20.43 6.70
C ILE A 27 14.23 20.86 5.77
N GLU A 28 14.30 22.09 5.25
CA GLU A 28 13.32 22.64 4.30
C GLU A 28 13.30 21.87 2.98
N ASP A 29 14.47 21.52 2.47
CA ASP A 29 14.62 20.80 1.20
C ASP A 29 14.14 19.34 1.32
N ASP A 30 14.77 18.52 2.17
CA ASP A 30 14.53 17.08 2.14
C ASP A 30 14.77 16.32 3.45
N PHE A 31 15.60 16.85 4.37
CA PHE A 31 15.97 16.17 5.62
C PHE A 31 14.95 16.41 6.73
N ASN A 32 13.70 16.01 6.50
CA ASN A 32 12.57 16.30 7.39
C ASN A 32 11.70 15.09 7.72
N ILE A 33 12.22 13.87 7.57
CA ILE A 33 11.51 12.66 8.02
C ILE A 33 12.28 11.98 9.16
N THR A 34 11.53 11.53 10.16
CA THR A 34 12.04 10.81 11.33
C THR A 34 11.86 9.30 11.20
N ILE A 35 12.59 8.51 12.00
CA ILE A 35 12.36 7.04 12.10
C ILE A 35 10.93 6.75 12.55
N GLU A 36 10.37 7.58 13.43
CA GLU A 36 9.00 7.46 13.91
C GLU A 36 7.99 7.62 12.76
N GLU A 37 8.14 8.65 11.93
CA GLU A 37 7.31 8.82 10.73
C GLU A 37 7.45 7.65 9.75
N MET A 38 8.68 7.18 9.49
CA MET A 38 8.92 6.02 8.63
C MET A 38 8.24 4.76 9.19
N ALA A 39 8.35 4.53 10.50
CA ALA A 39 7.75 3.39 11.19
C ALA A 39 6.21 3.46 11.16
N ASN A 40 5.67 4.66 11.35
CA ASN A 40 4.24 4.94 11.26
C ASN A 40 3.71 4.69 9.84
N TYR A 41 4.42 5.16 8.81
CA TYR A 41 4.06 4.91 7.41
C TYR A 41 4.10 3.41 7.08
N LEU A 42 5.17 2.73 7.48
CA LEU A 42 5.37 1.30 7.24
C LEU A 42 4.60 0.40 8.21
N ARG A 43 3.84 0.95 9.16
CA ARG A 43 3.13 0.20 10.21
C ARG A 43 4.03 -0.87 10.86
N CYS A 44 5.23 -0.50 11.25
CA CYS A 44 6.20 -1.38 11.90
C CYS A 44 6.78 -0.74 13.17
N SER A 45 7.64 -1.47 13.87
CA SER A 45 8.33 -0.90 15.03
C SER A 45 9.44 0.07 14.61
N TYR A 46 9.74 1.01 15.51
CA TYR A 46 10.88 1.91 15.40
C TYR A 46 12.19 1.12 15.19
N ASP A 47 12.41 0.09 16.01
CA ASP A 47 13.59 -0.78 15.95
C ASP A 47 13.77 -1.45 14.58
N TYR A 48 12.67 -1.85 13.94
CA TYR A 48 12.73 -2.46 12.61
C TYR A 48 13.30 -1.46 11.59
N VAL A 49 12.77 -0.23 11.59
CA VAL A 49 13.26 0.83 10.69
C VAL A 49 14.72 1.16 11.00
N GLN A 50 15.06 1.34 12.28
CA GLN A 50 16.40 1.70 12.70
C GLN A 50 17.45 0.67 12.25
N ARG A 51 17.12 -0.62 12.27
CA ARG A 51 18.06 -1.71 11.93
C ARG A 51 18.09 -2.05 10.44
N ASN A 52 16.96 -1.99 9.75
CA ASN A 52 16.83 -2.57 8.40
C ASN A 52 16.67 -1.53 7.27
N ILE A 53 16.33 -0.28 7.61
CA ILE A 53 16.02 0.76 6.64
C ILE A 53 16.93 1.97 6.83
N ALA A 54 16.94 2.55 8.03
CA ALA A 54 17.72 3.75 8.35
C ALA A 54 19.21 3.70 7.97
N PRO A 55 19.91 2.55 8.02
CA PRO A 55 21.31 2.48 7.57
C PRO A 55 21.52 2.74 6.07
N TYR A 56 20.46 2.68 5.26
CA TYR A 56 20.49 2.82 3.80
C TYR A 56 19.85 4.13 3.31
N ILE A 57 19.48 5.03 4.22
CA ILE A 57 18.85 6.30 3.90
C ILE A 57 19.79 7.45 4.29
N TYR A 58 19.95 8.39 3.37
CA TYR A 58 20.73 9.61 3.61
C TYR A 58 20.20 10.38 4.82
N HIS A 59 21.09 10.85 5.68
CA HIS A 59 20.72 11.49 6.94
C HIS A 59 21.72 12.54 7.42
N VAL A 60 21.24 13.40 8.32
CA VAL A 60 22.02 14.37 9.08
C VAL A 60 21.87 14.12 10.58
N TYR A 61 22.88 14.49 11.36
CA TYR A 61 22.82 14.47 12.82
C TYR A 61 22.66 15.89 13.37
N ILE A 62 21.67 16.10 14.24
CA ILE A 62 21.56 17.34 15.00
C ILE A 62 22.30 17.11 16.33
N ASN A 63 23.53 17.61 16.40
CA ASN A 63 24.33 17.61 17.62
C ASN A 63 23.93 18.78 18.54
N SER A 64 24.54 18.88 19.73
CA SER A 64 24.21 19.93 20.70
C SER A 64 24.46 21.35 20.20
N VAL A 65 25.48 21.56 19.35
CA VAL A 65 25.79 22.87 18.78
C VAL A 65 24.76 23.26 17.73
N ALA A 66 24.43 22.34 16.82
CA ALA A 66 23.40 22.54 15.80
C ALA A 66 22.03 22.76 16.44
N ASN A 67 21.67 21.98 17.46
CA ASN A 67 20.43 22.14 18.21
C ASN A 67 20.34 23.53 18.84
N ARG A 68 21.40 23.98 19.54
CA ARG A 68 21.45 25.32 20.12
C ARG A 68 21.34 26.41 19.04
N ALA A 69 22.07 26.27 17.94
CA ALA A 69 22.03 27.19 16.80
C ALA A 69 20.59 27.34 16.27
N LEU A 70 19.93 26.22 15.96
CA LEU A 70 18.56 26.19 15.46
C LEU A 70 17.55 26.83 16.42
N PHE A 71 17.63 26.52 17.73
CA PHE A 71 16.75 27.15 18.72
C PHE A 71 17.07 28.63 18.97
N THR A 72 18.29 29.09 18.73
CA THR A 72 18.65 30.51 18.94
C THR A 72 18.21 31.38 17.77
N HIS A 73 18.28 30.86 16.54
CA HIS A 73 18.13 31.67 15.32
C HIS A 73 16.92 31.28 14.46
N CYS A 74 16.24 30.17 14.75
CA CYS A 74 15.16 29.64 13.92
C CYS A 74 13.97 29.13 14.75
N GLU A 75 13.76 29.62 15.98
CA GLU A 75 12.69 29.14 16.88
C GLU A 75 11.28 29.29 16.30
N ASP A 76 11.03 30.33 15.50
CA ASP A 76 9.76 30.58 14.82
C ASP A 76 9.53 29.70 13.57
N SER A 77 10.48 28.82 13.24
CA SER A 77 10.36 27.92 12.10
C SER A 77 9.23 26.92 12.29
N LYS A 78 8.47 26.65 11.22
CA LYS A 78 7.47 25.56 11.20
C LYS A 78 8.07 24.16 11.44
N TYR A 79 9.39 24.03 11.41
CA TYR A 79 10.12 22.78 11.66
C TYR A 79 10.72 22.69 13.07
N VAL A 80 10.38 23.58 13.99
CA VAL A 80 10.95 23.63 15.35
C VAL A 80 10.89 22.28 16.09
N ASP A 81 9.83 21.49 15.87
CA ASP A 81 9.67 20.16 16.46
C ASP A 81 10.78 19.17 16.04
N LEU A 82 11.35 19.36 14.85
CA LEU A 82 12.43 18.53 14.31
C LEU A 82 13.78 18.83 14.95
N PHE A 83 13.98 20.01 15.52
CA PHE A 83 15.27 20.41 16.09
C PHE A 83 15.64 19.56 17.31
N THR A 84 14.64 19.02 18.00
CA THR A 84 14.82 18.10 19.14
C THR A 84 15.31 16.71 18.72
N LYS A 85 15.20 16.36 17.43
CA LYS A 85 15.51 15.03 16.93
C LYS A 85 17.00 14.91 16.68
N ARG A 86 17.63 13.87 17.22
CA ARG A 86 19.08 13.62 17.02
C ARG A 86 19.45 13.33 15.57
N LYS A 87 18.51 12.83 14.76
CA LYS A 87 18.76 12.33 13.42
C LYS A 87 17.55 12.60 12.54
N LEU A 88 17.80 13.22 11.39
CA LEU A 88 16.80 13.46 10.35
C LEU A 88 17.27 12.80 9.05
N PHE A 89 16.31 12.30 8.28
CA PHE A 89 16.58 11.57 7.06
C PHE A 89 15.99 12.29 5.87
N SER A 90 16.59 12.07 4.71
CA SER A 90 16.08 12.51 3.42
C SER A 90 14.77 11.78 3.09
N ARG A 91 13.71 12.56 2.86
CA ARG A 91 12.38 12.05 2.50
C ARG A 91 12.39 11.45 1.11
N SER A 92 13.02 12.12 0.14
CA SER A 92 13.14 11.66 -1.23
C SER A 92 13.92 10.35 -1.33
N LYS A 93 15.03 10.21 -0.58
CA LYS A 93 15.83 8.98 -0.56
C LYS A 93 15.13 7.83 0.14
N PHE A 94 14.35 8.11 1.19
CA PHE A 94 13.45 7.12 1.78
C PHE A 94 12.42 6.62 0.77
N GLN A 95 11.78 7.52 0.01
CA GLN A 95 10.81 7.13 -1.01
C GLN A 95 11.45 6.30 -2.14
N GLN A 96 12.61 6.72 -2.63
CA GLN A 96 13.37 5.97 -3.65
C GLN A 96 13.74 4.57 -3.17
N PHE A 97 14.20 4.46 -1.93
CA PHE A 97 14.50 3.17 -1.30
C PHE A 97 13.25 2.28 -1.28
N LEU A 98 12.10 2.81 -0.86
CA LEU A 98 10.87 2.02 -0.84
C LEU A 98 10.46 1.56 -2.23
N LEU A 99 10.49 2.41 -3.25
CA LEU A 99 10.14 2.01 -4.61
C LEU A 99 11.06 0.91 -5.15
N LYS A 100 12.35 1.00 -4.84
CA LYS A 100 13.36 0.01 -5.24
C LYS A 100 13.19 -1.33 -4.53
N GLU A 101 12.93 -1.31 -3.22
CA GLU A 101 12.88 -2.50 -2.37
C GLU A 101 11.47 -3.11 -2.24
N SER A 102 10.50 -2.56 -2.98
CA SER A 102 9.10 -3.01 -2.94
C SER A 102 8.68 -3.76 -4.18
N ALA A 103 7.90 -4.82 -3.98
CA ALA A 103 7.21 -5.54 -5.04
C ALA A 103 5.74 -5.75 -4.66
N LEU A 104 4.85 -5.55 -5.63
CA LEU A 104 3.43 -5.87 -5.50
C LEU A 104 3.22 -7.33 -5.93
N LEU A 105 2.86 -8.19 -4.99
CA LEU A 105 2.60 -9.59 -5.21
C LEU A 105 1.12 -9.80 -5.46
N VAL A 106 0.78 -10.32 -6.63
CA VAL A 106 -0.59 -10.61 -7.06
C VAL A 106 -0.68 -12.09 -7.38
N ASP A 107 -1.72 -12.74 -6.88
CA ASP A 107 -2.03 -14.16 -7.15
C ASP A 107 -3.42 -14.36 -7.76
N ARG A 108 -4.26 -13.31 -7.75
CA ARG A 108 -5.62 -13.35 -8.28
C ARG A 108 -5.95 -12.07 -9.06
N GLN A 109 -6.77 -12.22 -10.09
CA GLN A 109 -7.43 -11.13 -10.79
C GLN A 109 -8.72 -10.79 -10.08
N ARG A 110 -8.99 -9.50 -9.92
CA ARG A 110 -10.17 -8.95 -9.27
C ARG A 110 -11.23 -8.65 -10.32
N TYR A 111 -12.49 -8.98 -10.05
CA TYR A 111 -13.62 -8.74 -10.97
C TYR A 111 -14.62 -7.78 -10.33
N TYR A 112 -14.94 -6.72 -11.07
CA TYR A 112 -15.84 -5.66 -10.66
C TYR A 112 -17.12 -5.72 -11.47
N PHE A 113 -18.24 -5.28 -10.88
CA PHE A 113 -19.53 -5.33 -11.56
C PHE A 113 -19.58 -4.34 -12.74
N GLU A 114 -18.87 -3.23 -12.60
CA GLU A 114 -18.76 -2.13 -13.56
C GLU A 114 -18.02 -2.52 -14.84
N GLU A 115 -17.32 -3.66 -14.85
CA GLU A 115 -16.61 -4.18 -16.03
C GLU A 115 -17.54 -4.85 -17.04
N LEU A 116 -18.79 -5.12 -16.66
CA LEU A 116 -19.82 -5.57 -17.58
C LEU A 116 -20.45 -4.38 -18.32
N SER A 117 -20.90 -4.63 -19.55
CA SER A 117 -21.70 -3.67 -20.30
C SER A 117 -22.97 -3.28 -19.53
N ILE A 118 -23.49 -2.09 -19.84
CA ILE A 118 -24.73 -1.58 -19.21
C ILE A 118 -25.88 -2.57 -19.44
N ALA A 119 -26.01 -3.10 -20.66
CA ALA A 119 -27.04 -4.08 -20.99
C ALA A 119 -26.90 -5.39 -20.16
N SER A 120 -25.68 -5.89 -19.98
CA SER A 120 -25.42 -7.06 -19.11
C SER A 120 -25.84 -6.79 -17.67
N ARG A 121 -25.51 -5.60 -17.15
CA ARG A 121 -25.85 -5.19 -15.79
C ARG A 121 -27.35 -5.10 -15.58
N ASP A 122 -28.08 -4.50 -16.52
CA ASP A 122 -29.55 -4.39 -16.46
C ASP A 122 -30.23 -5.76 -16.48
N LYS A 123 -29.74 -6.68 -17.32
CA LYS A 123 -30.24 -8.06 -17.35
C LYS A 123 -29.96 -8.81 -16.05
N LEU A 124 -28.78 -8.63 -15.45
CA LEU A 124 -28.46 -9.22 -14.15
C LEU A 124 -29.36 -8.68 -13.04
N MET A 125 -29.70 -7.39 -13.07
CA MET A 125 -30.66 -6.81 -12.14
C MET A 125 -32.04 -7.46 -12.31
N GLY A 126 -32.54 -7.55 -13.53
CA GLY A 126 -33.82 -8.21 -13.81
C GLY A 126 -33.85 -9.70 -13.44
N LEU A 127 -32.72 -10.41 -13.52
CA LEU A 127 -32.61 -11.79 -13.05
C LEU A 127 -32.60 -11.90 -11.53
N ALA A 128 -31.92 -10.98 -10.83
CA ALA A 128 -31.86 -10.95 -9.38
C ALA A 128 -33.24 -10.67 -8.75
N GLU A 129 -34.03 -9.79 -9.36
CA GLU A 129 -35.39 -9.46 -8.90
C GLU A 129 -36.38 -10.61 -9.05
N LYS A 130 -36.16 -11.49 -10.04
CA LYS A 130 -37.06 -12.63 -10.35
C LYS A 130 -36.80 -13.87 -9.50
N GLN A 131 -35.72 -13.92 -8.71
CA GLN A 131 -35.45 -15.06 -7.85
C GLN A 131 -36.33 -15.05 -6.59
N GLU A 132 -36.89 -16.21 -6.25
CA GLU A 132 -37.69 -16.41 -5.02
C GLU A 132 -36.88 -16.12 -3.75
N GLN A 133 -35.57 -16.38 -3.79
CA GLN A 133 -34.63 -15.95 -2.76
C GLN A 133 -34.06 -14.59 -3.15
N LYS A 134 -34.17 -13.60 -2.25
CA LYS A 134 -33.57 -12.27 -2.42
C LYS A 134 -32.04 -12.40 -2.52
N THR A 135 -31.53 -12.45 -3.75
CA THR A 135 -30.09 -12.46 -4.04
C THR A 135 -29.69 -11.09 -4.56
N THR A 136 -28.55 -10.55 -4.12
CA THR A 136 -28.06 -9.26 -4.66
C THR A 136 -27.57 -9.43 -6.09
N THR A 137 -27.66 -8.39 -6.92
CA THR A 137 -27.13 -8.38 -8.30
C THR A 137 -25.66 -8.78 -8.36
N THR A 138 -24.86 -8.32 -7.40
CA THR A 138 -23.44 -8.69 -7.27
C THR A 138 -23.24 -10.17 -6.95
N LYS A 139 -24.10 -10.76 -6.12
CA LYS A 139 -24.04 -12.20 -5.81
C LYS A 139 -24.50 -13.05 -6.99
N MET A 140 -25.47 -12.57 -7.76
CA MET A 140 -25.85 -13.18 -9.04
C MET A 140 -24.68 -13.17 -10.02
N PHE A 141 -24.01 -12.03 -10.17
CA PHE A 141 -22.82 -11.90 -11.01
C PHE A 141 -21.71 -12.88 -10.59
N GLU A 142 -21.37 -12.95 -9.30
CA GLU A 142 -20.41 -13.93 -8.78
C GLU A 142 -20.81 -15.37 -9.15
N THR A 143 -22.09 -15.71 -9.00
CA THR A 143 -22.58 -17.07 -9.24
C THR A 143 -22.47 -17.46 -10.72
N ILE A 144 -22.95 -16.60 -11.61
CA ILE A 144 -22.87 -16.83 -13.06
C ILE A 144 -21.41 -16.87 -13.50
N ALA A 145 -20.58 -15.96 -13.01
CA ALA A 145 -19.16 -15.93 -13.34
C ALA A 145 -18.45 -17.23 -12.95
N LEU A 146 -18.68 -17.72 -11.73
CA LEU A 146 -18.07 -18.97 -11.27
C LEU A 146 -18.56 -20.17 -12.08
N GLN A 147 -19.84 -20.21 -12.46
CA GLN A 147 -20.37 -21.24 -13.35
C GLN A 147 -19.70 -21.19 -14.73
N GLN A 148 -19.64 -20.03 -15.37
CA GLN A 148 -19.00 -19.86 -16.68
C GLN A 148 -17.51 -20.23 -16.61
N THR A 149 -16.80 -19.79 -15.57
CA THR A 149 -15.39 -20.11 -15.40
C THR A 149 -15.18 -21.62 -15.24
N SER A 150 -16.07 -22.33 -14.54
CA SER A 150 -15.97 -23.79 -14.38
C SER A 150 -16.23 -24.59 -15.66
N LEU A 151 -16.91 -23.99 -16.64
CA LEU A 151 -17.10 -24.58 -17.97
C LEU A 151 -15.88 -24.35 -18.87
N LEU A 152 -15.23 -23.20 -18.73
CA LEU A 152 -14.09 -22.80 -19.56
C LEU A 152 -12.75 -23.38 -19.07
N TYR A 153 -12.59 -23.58 -17.76
CA TYR A 153 -11.30 -23.90 -17.15
C TYR A 153 -11.35 -25.16 -16.28
N SER A 154 -10.23 -25.88 -16.23
CA SER A 154 -10.12 -27.09 -15.42
C SER A 154 -10.04 -26.77 -13.93
N LYS A 155 -10.37 -27.74 -13.08
CA LYS A 155 -10.22 -27.61 -11.62
C LYS A 155 -8.77 -27.32 -11.20
N THR A 156 -7.79 -27.82 -11.95
CA THR A 156 -6.36 -27.55 -11.72
C THR A 156 -6.01 -26.08 -11.97
N ASP A 157 -6.60 -25.45 -12.98
CA ASP A 157 -6.39 -24.03 -13.27
C ASP A 157 -7.03 -23.15 -12.18
N LEU A 158 -8.23 -23.52 -11.74
CA LEU A 158 -8.96 -22.80 -10.68
C LEU A 158 -8.29 -22.89 -9.30
N MET A 159 -7.46 -23.92 -9.08
CA MET A 159 -6.69 -24.12 -7.84
C MET A 159 -5.25 -23.62 -7.95
N ASN A 160 -4.89 -23.02 -9.09
CA ASN A 160 -3.54 -22.53 -9.33
C ASN A 160 -3.19 -21.39 -8.34
N LYS A 161 -1.94 -21.41 -7.83
CA LYS A 161 -1.41 -20.46 -6.85
C LYS A 161 -0.19 -19.69 -7.35
N VAL A 162 -0.07 -19.51 -8.66
CA VAL A 162 1.00 -18.70 -9.25
C VAL A 162 0.90 -17.27 -8.73
N VAL A 163 2.00 -16.79 -8.15
CA VAL A 163 2.16 -15.42 -7.70
C VAL A 163 3.04 -14.69 -8.69
N LYS A 164 2.59 -13.55 -9.19
CA LYS A 164 3.38 -12.62 -10.00
C LYS A 164 3.78 -11.41 -9.17
N GLY A 165 5.05 -11.02 -9.26
CA GLY A 165 5.58 -9.80 -8.67
C GLY A 165 5.63 -8.68 -9.70
N PHE A 166 5.11 -7.51 -9.35
CA PHE A 166 5.16 -6.31 -10.16
C PHE A 166 5.99 -5.23 -9.44
N PRO A 167 6.81 -4.45 -10.15
CA PRO A 167 7.49 -3.31 -9.55
C PRO A 167 6.48 -2.27 -9.09
N VAL A 168 6.78 -1.60 -7.98
CA VAL A 168 5.96 -0.51 -7.48
C VAL A 168 6.43 0.80 -8.11
N SER A 169 5.56 1.44 -8.89
CA SER A 169 5.86 2.71 -9.58
C SER A 169 5.57 3.94 -8.71
N GLN A 170 4.63 3.83 -7.79
CA GLN A 170 4.19 4.93 -6.91
C GLN A 170 3.92 4.41 -5.50
N LEU A 171 4.25 5.23 -4.51
CA LEU A 171 4.03 4.88 -3.12
C LEU A 171 2.56 5.06 -2.73
N PRO A 172 1.97 4.08 -2.03
CA PRO A 172 0.60 4.19 -1.53
C PRO A 172 0.49 5.31 -0.50
N MET A 173 -0.68 5.94 -0.42
CA MET A 173 -0.91 6.99 0.58
C MET A 173 -0.82 6.43 1.99
N LYS A 174 -1.35 5.22 2.19
CA LYS A 174 -1.38 4.55 3.49
C LYS A 174 -1.22 3.05 3.31
N LEU A 175 -0.39 2.48 4.17
CA LEU A 175 -0.18 1.06 4.26
C LEU A 175 -0.84 0.52 5.53
N TYR A 176 -1.29 -0.72 5.44
CA TYR A 176 -1.83 -1.46 6.57
C TYR A 176 -1.04 -2.76 6.74
N SER A 177 -0.77 -3.10 8.00
CA SER A 177 -0.26 -4.40 8.39
C SER A 177 -1.40 -5.38 8.62
N LEU A 178 -1.06 -6.66 8.81
CA LEU A 178 -2.04 -7.65 9.25
C LEU A 178 -2.63 -7.31 10.63
N LYS A 179 -1.82 -6.69 11.50
CA LYS A 179 -2.27 -6.27 12.84
C LYS A 179 -3.34 -5.20 12.73
N ASP A 180 -3.17 -4.23 11.83
CA ASP A 180 -4.17 -3.17 11.61
C ASP A 180 -5.53 -3.75 11.16
N LEU A 181 -5.52 -4.74 10.28
CA LEU A 181 -6.75 -5.44 9.87
C LEU A 181 -7.43 -6.16 11.04
N LEU A 182 -6.67 -6.70 12.00
CA LEU A 182 -7.21 -7.37 13.18
C LEU A 182 -7.75 -6.38 14.22
N ASP A 183 -6.99 -5.34 14.50
CA ASP A 183 -7.36 -4.30 15.46
C ASP A 183 -8.58 -3.51 14.98
N GLY A 184 -8.72 -3.39 13.65
CA GLY A 184 -9.79 -2.68 12.98
C GLY A 184 -9.27 -1.43 12.29
N ILE A 185 -9.82 -1.16 11.11
CA ILE A 185 -9.54 0.02 10.30
C ILE A 185 -10.82 0.83 10.19
N ASP A 186 -10.97 1.84 11.05
CA ASP A 186 -12.20 2.62 11.18
C ASP A 186 -12.57 3.35 9.88
N ASP A 187 -11.58 3.92 9.18
CA ASP A 187 -11.77 4.64 7.93
C ASP A 187 -12.26 3.75 6.78
N LEU A 188 -12.08 2.44 6.88
CA LEU A 188 -12.54 1.46 5.90
C LEU A 188 -13.70 0.59 6.41
N ASN A 189 -14.16 0.81 7.64
CA ASN A 189 -15.12 -0.05 8.34
C ASN A 189 -14.76 -1.56 8.26
N LEU A 190 -13.46 -1.87 8.34
CA LEU A 190 -12.95 -3.25 8.27
C LEU A 190 -12.52 -3.69 9.66
N LYS A 191 -13.17 -4.72 10.21
CA LYS A 191 -12.78 -5.31 11.49
C LYS A 191 -12.93 -6.82 11.45
N PHE A 192 -11.85 -7.53 11.77
CA PHE A 192 -11.82 -8.98 11.75
C PHE A 192 -11.53 -9.54 13.14
N ARG A 193 -12.40 -10.44 13.61
CA ARG A 193 -12.22 -11.09 14.91
C ARG A 193 -11.05 -12.09 14.94
N TYR A 194 -10.73 -12.69 13.80
CA TYR A 194 -9.73 -13.77 13.71
C TYR A 194 -8.83 -13.60 12.49
N LYS A 195 -7.57 -14.00 12.63
CA LYS A 195 -6.56 -13.99 11.56
C LYS A 195 -6.97 -14.80 10.33
N VAL A 196 -7.67 -15.93 10.54
CA VAL A 196 -8.21 -16.74 9.44
C VAL A 196 -9.25 -15.97 8.62
N SER A 197 -10.08 -15.15 9.28
CA SER A 197 -11.07 -14.31 8.59
C SER A 197 -10.41 -13.25 7.72
N VAL A 198 -9.30 -12.66 8.19
CA VAL A 198 -8.51 -11.72 7.39
C VAL A 198 -7.98 -12.40 6.14
N TYR A 199 -7.33 -13.56 6.27
CA TYR A 199 -6.79 -14.26 5.10
C TYR A 199 -7.87 -14.67 4.10
N ARG A 200 -9.00 -15.17 4.58
CA ARG A 200 -10.15 -15.49 3.71
C ARG A 200 -10.69 -14.25 3.00
N TYR A 201 -10.75 -13.11 3.67
CA TYR A 201 -11.16 -11.85 3.06
C TYR A 201 -10.18 -11.40 1.97
N LEU A 202 -8.89 -11.34 2.29
CA LEU A 202 -7.84 -10.94 1.36
C LEU A 202 -7.81 -11.85 0.12
N GLU A 203 -7.92 -13.16 0.32
CA GLU A 203 -7.98 -14.15 -0.76
C GLU A 203 -9.26 -13.99 -1.59
N LYS A 204 -10.44 -13.90 -0.96
CA LYS A 204 -11.71 -13.71 -1.67
C LYS A 204 -11.69 -12.45 -2.54
N GLN A 205 -11.18 -11.36 -2.00
CA GLN A 205 -11.11 -10.06 -2.66
C GLN A 205 -9.94 -9.94 -3.65
N GLY A 206 -9.02 -10.91 -3.67
CA GLY A 206 -7.81 -10.88 -4.48
C GLY A 206 -6.92 -9.69 -4.16
N ILE A 207 -6.81 -9.32 -2.88
CA ILE A 207 -6.04 -8.14 -2.45
C ILE A 207 -4.54 -8.38 -2.67
N PRO A 208 -3.86 -7.56 -3.48
CA PRO A 208 -2.42 -7.63 -3.66
C PRO A 208 -1.66 -7.42 -2.34
N LYS A 209 -0.51 -8.08 -2.22
CA LYS A 209 0.41 -7.92 -1.07
C LYS A 209 1.58 -7.08 -1.50
N MET A 210 1.76 -5.90 -0.91
CA MET A 210 2.98 -5.13 -1.09
C MET A 210 4.06 -5.70 -0.16
N LYS A 211 5.08 -6.32 -0.75
CA LYS A 211 6.26 -6.80 -0.04
C LYS A 211 7.33 -5.71 -0.04
N ILE A 212 7.76 -5.28 1.13
CA ILE A 212 8.83 -4.29 1.33
C ILE A 212 9.90 -4.96 2.18
N GLN A 213 10.99 -5.40 1.55
CA GLN A 213 11.93 -6.35 2.19
C GLN A 213 11.22 -7.56 2.82
N SER A 214 11.23 -7.67 4.16
CA SER A 214 10.57 -8.73 4.93
C SER A 214 9.13 -8.39 5.34
N LEU A 215 8.70 -7.14 5.16
CA LEU A 215 7.37 -6.68 5.54
C LEU A 215 6.35 -7.01 4.46
N ILE A 216 5.18 -7.49 4.89
CA ILE A 216 3.99 -7.60 4.04
C ILE A 216 2.99 -6.54 4.45
N ARG A 217 2.57 -5.70 3.50
CA ARG A 217 1.63 -4.60 3.68
C ARG A 217 0.52 -4.65 2.64
N TYR A 218 -0.59 -4.00 2.99
CA TYR A 218 -1.77 -3.86 2.16
C TYR A 218 -1.99 -2.38 1.90
N ARG A 219 -2.26 -2.04 0.65
CA ARG A 219 -2.50 -0.65 0.26
C ARG A 219 -3.93 -0.27 0.57
N ARG A 220 -4.15 0.98 0.96
CA ARG A 220 -5.49 1.52 1.19
C ARG A 220 -6.37 1.38 -0.05
N GLU A 221 -5.84 1.78 -1.20
CA GLU A 221 -6.58 1.78 -2.47
C GLU A 221 -7.11 0.39 -2.84
N ASP A 222 -6.35 -0.67 -2.53
CA ASP A 222 -6.76 -2.04 -2.82
C ASP A 222 -7.89 -2.51 -1.89
N LEU A 223 -7.84 -2.10 -0.61
CA LEU A 223 -8.83 -2.45 0.41
C LEU A 223 -10.14 -1.68 0.23
N GLU A 224 -10.07 -0.43 -0.23
CA GLU A 224 -11.25 0.40 -0.54
C GLU A 224 -12.03 -0.16 -1.73
N ASN A 225 -11.32 -0.52 -2.80
CA ASN A 225 -11.96 -0.95 -4.03
C ASN A 225 -12.37 -2.42 -3.97
N THR A 226 -13.46 -2.74 -3.28
CA THR A 226 -13.93 -4.12 -3.09
C THR A 226 -14.34 -4.79 -4.39
N ALA A 227 -13.78 -5.97 -4.66
CA ALA A 227 -14.12 -6.78 -5.81
C ALA A 227 -15.34 -7.66 -5.47
N VAL A 228 -16.16 -7.97 -6.49
CA VAL A 228 -17.28 -8.90 -6.31
C VAL A 228 -16.74 -10.30 -6.02
N TYR A 229 -15.76 -10.71 -6.81
CA TYR A 229 -15.02 -11.96 -6.64
C TYR A 229 -13.61 -11.81 -7.24
N SER A 230 -12.80 -12.86 -7.07
CA SER A 230 -11.48 -12.94 -7.69
C SER A 230 -11.19 -14.37 -8.18
N LEU A 231 -10.38 -14.49 -9.22
CA LEU A 231 -9.96 -15.76 -9.81
C LEU A 231 -8.43 -15.82 -9.94
N PRO A 232 -7.81 -17.02 -9.97
CA PRO A 232 -6.36 -17.14 -10.18
C PRO A 232 -5.85 -16.39 -11.41
N LEU A 233 -4.61 -15.92 -11.37
CA LEU A 233 -4.00 -15.16 -12.48
C LEU A 233 -3.92 -15.91 -13.82
N VAL A 234 -4.01 -17.23 -13.82
CA VAL A 234 -3.96 -18.06 -15.04
C VAL A 234 -5.25 -18.00 -15.85
N ILE A 235 -6.36 -17.54 -15.24
CA ILE A 235 -7.65 -17.39 -15.89
C ILE A 235 -7.64 -16.11 -16.73
N ASP A 236 -8.07 -16.18 -17.98
CA ASP A 236 -8.21 -14.99 -18.83
C ASP A 236 -9.48 -14.22 -18.45
N LYS A 237 -9.27 -13.02 -17.88
CA LYS A 237 -10.33 -12.11 -17.50
C LYS A 237 -11.29 -11.77 -18.63
N LYS A 238 -10.74 -11.48 -19.82
CA LYS A 238 -11.54 -11.02 -20.96
C LYS A 238 -12.43 -12.16 -21.44
N GLU A 239 -11.88 -13.36 -21.53
CA GLU A 239 -12.64 -14.55 -21.93
C GLU A 239 -13.80 -14.82 -20.97
N VAL A 240 -13.57 -14.77 -19.66
CA VAL A 240 -14.63 -14.95 -18.65
C VAL A 240 -15.71 -13.88 -18.79
N LEU A 241 -15.33 -12.60 -18.88
CA LEU A 241 -16.30 -11.51 -19.04
C LEU A 241 -17.11 -11.67 -20.33
N THR A 242 -16.47 -11.93 -21.47
CA THR A 242 -17.16 -12.17 -22.74
C THR A 242 -18.09 -13.37 -22.69
N SER A 243 -17.72 -14.46 -22.00
CA SER A 243 -18.60 -15.63 -21.83
C SER A 243 -19.85 -15.27 -21.03
N ILE A 244 -19.72 -14.43 -20.00
CA ILE A 244 -20.84 -13.94 -19.21
C ILE A 244 -21.76 -13.06 -20.06
N GLU A 245 -21.22 -12.14 -20.86
CA GLU A 245 -22.02 -11.27 -21.73
C GLU A 245 -22.78 -12.06 -22.81
N LYS A 246 -22.12 -13.05 -23.43
CA LYS A 246 -22.77 -13.97 -24.37
C LYS A 246 -23.89 -14.77 -23.71
N MET A 247 -23.67 -15.28 -22.51
CA MET A 247 -24.69 -16.02 -21.75
C MET A 247 -25.91 -15.14 -21.43
N LEU A 248 -25.69 -13.86 -21.13
CA LEU A 248 -26.76 -12.89 -20.92
C LEU A 248 -27.42 -12.43 -22.23
N GLY A 249 -26.92 -12.87 -23.39
CA GLY A 249 -27.45 -12.50 -24.72
C GLY A 249 -27.23 -11.02 -25.04
N THR A 250 -26.13 -10.45 -24.58
CA THR A 250 -25.68 -9.09 -24.91
C THR A 250 -24.41 -9.23 -25.71
N ASP A 251 -24.54 -9.45 -27.01
CA ASP A 251 -23.38 -9.41 -27.90
C ASP A 251 -22.83 -7.98 -27.97
N VAL A 252 -21.51 -7.85 -27.84
CA VAL A 252 -20.72 -6.67 -28.21
C VAL A 252 -20.38 -6.74 -29.68
#